data_AF-A0A6G0VH49-F1
#
_entry.id   AF-A0A6G0VH49-F1
#
_cell.length_a   1.000
_cell.length_b   1.000
_cell.length_c   1.000
_cell.angle_alpha   90.00
_cell.angle_beta   90.00
_cell.angle_gamma   90.00
#
_symmetry.space_group_name_H-M   'P 1'
#
loop_
_entity.id
_entity.type
_entity.pdbx_description
1 polymer ?
#
loop_
_entity_poly.entity_id
_entity_poly.type
_entity_poly.pdbx_seq_one_letter_code
_entity_poly.pdbx_strand_id
1 'polypeptide(L)'
;LNRCNFWLRTFRTTSLGTTYNSLEEYGDEFKPKTLEKANHALVLMIQGLADRLHQPIAMFASKGPVKGMELTKIVLKVILLLENAEIQVMGITSDGAATNRSLWNALGVFGKADKLKKFFENPYDPNR
;
A
#
# COMPACT_ATOMS: atom_id res chain seq x y z
N LEU A 1 -8.17 -2.04 13.20
CA LEU A 1 -7.78 -2.25 11.78
C LEU A 1 -7.05 -0.99 11.32
N ASN A 2 -5.73 -1.07 11.07
CA ASN A 2 -5.02 -0.01 10.39
C ASN A 2 -5.43 -0.07 8.92
N ARG A 3 -6.02 1.01 8.40
CA ARG A 3 -6.45 1.08 7.00
C ARG A 3 -5.55 2.04 6.23
N CYS A 4 -4.98 1.54 5.14
CA CYS A 4 -4.30 2.34 4.13
C CYS A 4 -5.07 2.23 2.82
N ASN A 5 -5.60 3.35 2.34
CA ASN A 5 -6.32 3.45 1.08
C ASN A 5 -5.42 4.12 0.05
N PHE A 6 -5.25 3.55 -1.14
CA PHE A 6 -4.47 4.14 -2.23
C PHE A 6 -5.39 4.89 -3.19
N TRP A 7 -5.00 6.09 -3.62
CA TRP A 7 -5.71 6.88 -4.62
C TRP A 7 -5.01 6.75 -5.97
N LEU A 8 -5.75 6.27 -6.97
CA LEU A 8 -5.24 5.95 -8.30
C LEU A 8 -5.92 6.80 -9.37
N ARG A 9 -5.20 7.18 -10.42
CA ARG A 9 -5.81 7.70 -11.65
C ARG A 9 -5.81 6.57 -12.67
N THR A 10 -6.96 5.93 -12.85
CA THR A 10 -7.16 4.93 -13.90
C THR A 10 -7.32 5.64 -15.25
N PHE A 11 -6.50 5.30 -16.23
CA PHE A 11 -6.81 5.52 -17.65
C PHE A 11 -6.69 4.18 -18.36
N ARG A 12 -7.77 3.82 -19.08
CA ARG A 12 -8.04 2.57 -19.82
C ARG A 12 -8.51 1.37 -19.01
N THR A 13 -9.74 1.00 -19.33
CA THR A 13 -10.33 -0.32 -19.14
C THR A 13 -9.59 -1.34 -19.98
N THR A 14 -8.59 -2.01 -19.41
CA THR A 14 -8.34 -3.40 -19.81
C THR A 14 -9.18 -4.24 -18.87
N SER A 15 -10.10 -5.01 -19.44
CA SER A 15 -10.76 -6.11 -18.74
C SER A 15 -9.67 -6.94 -18.08
N LEU A 16 -9.44 -6.73 -16.78
CA LEU A 16 -8.54 -7.55 -15.99
C LEU A 16 -9.16 -8.94 -16.00
N GLY A 17 -8.74 -9.74 -16.98
CA GLY A 17 -8.87 -11.17 -16.98
C GLY A 17 -8.46 -11.63 -15.59
N THR A 18 -9.41 -12.28 -14.94
CA THR A 18 -9.39 -12.69 -13.54
C THR A 18 -8.31 -13.75 -13.35
N THR A 19 -7.05 -13.35 -13.43
CA THR A 19 -5.95 -14.14 -12.92
C THR A 19 -5.74 -13.65 -11.50
N TYR A 20 -6.58 -14.19 -10.63
CA TYR A 20 -6.44 -14.17 -9.17
C TYR A 20 -5.17 -14.96 -8.82
N ASN A 21 -4.01 -14.47 -9.24
CA ASN A 21 -2.77 -14.80 -8.56
C ASN A 21 -2.85 -13.98 -7.29
N SER A 22 -3.46 -14.57 -6.27
CA SER A 22 -3.44 -14.00 -4.95
C SER A 22 -2.00 -13.59 -4.65
N LEU A 23 -1.81 -12.35 -4.20
CA LEU A 23 -0.52 -11.88 -3.63
C LEU A 23 -0.07 -12.71 -2.40
N GLU A 24 -0.74 -13.85 -2.13
CA GLU A 24 -0.46 -14.85 -1.11
C GLU A 24 0.93 -15.50 -1.28
N GLU A 25 1.50 -15.56 -2.50
CA GLU A 25 2.87 -16.08 -2.69
C GLU A 25 3.97 -15.21 -2.08
N TYR A 26 3.69 -13.97 -1.67
CA TYR A 26 4.68 -13.09 -1.02
C TYR A 26 4.86 -13.36 0.49
N GLY A 27 4.19 -14.37 1.03
CA GLY A 27 4.31 -14.79 2.44
C GLY A 27 5.58 -15.57 2.79
N ASP A 28 6.40 -16.01 1.83
CA ASP A 28 7.54 -16.89 2.16
C ASP A 28 8.71 -16.16 2.87
N GLU A 29 8.78 -14.83 2.76
CA GLU A 29 9.64 -13.98 3.61
C GLU A 29 8.99 -13.69 4.99
N PHE A 30 7.68 -13.92 5.11
CA PHE A 30 6.87 -13.75 6.32
C PHE A 30 6.43 -15.11 6.88
N LYS A 31 7.38 -16.03 7.07
CA LYS A 31 7.07 -17.30 7.74
C LYS A 31 6.47 -17.00 9.11
N PRO A 32 5.29 -17.55 9.44
CA PRO A 32 4.72 -17.40 10.78
C PRO A 32 5.71 -18.04 11.76
N LYS A 33 6.35 -17.20 12.59
CA LYS A 33 7.31 -17.67 13.60
C LYS A 33 6.65 -18.54 14.68
N THR A 34 5.32 -18.58 14.75
CA THR A 34 4.55 -19.28 15.77
C THR A 34 3.18 -19.73 15.23
N LEU A 35 2.65 -20.84 15.77
CA LEU A 35 1.33 -21.43 15.44
C LEU A 35 0.14 -20.61 15.98
N GLU A 36 0.34 -19.32 16.21
CA GLU A 36 -0.56 -18.48 16.99
C GLU A 36 -1.59 -17.78 16.11
N LYS A 37 -2.83 -17.66 16.61
CA LYS A 37 -3.93 -17.02 15.88
C LYS A 37 -3.61 -15.54 15.60
N ALA A 38 -3.82 -15.11 14.36
CA ALA A 38 -3.75 -13.70 13.97
C ALA A 38 -4.85 -12.90 14.69
N ASN A 39 -4.52 -11.68 15.11
CA ASN A 39 -5.47 -10.75 15.76
C ASN A 39 -5.56 -9.40 15.04
N HIS A 40 -4.78 -9.20 13.98
CA HIS A 40 -4.79 -8.02 13.13
C HIS A 40 -4.73 -8.45 11.66
N ALA A 41 -5.33 -7.63 10.80
CA ALA A 41 -5.18 -7.74 9.36
C ALA A 41 -4.80 -6.35 8.80
N LEU A 42 -3.79 -6.33 7.95
CA LEU A 42 -3.47 -5.20 7.09
C LEU A 42 -4.19 -5.43 5.76
N VAL A 43 -5.01 -4.48 5.33
CA VAL A 43 -5.70 -4.51 4.05
C VAL A 43 -5.26 -3.30 3.25
N LEU A 44 -4.85 -3.54 2.00
CA LEU A 44 -4.54 -2.50 1.03
C LEU A 44 -5.64 -2.48 -0.02
N MET A 45 -6.20 -1.30 -0.24
CA MET A 45 -7.29 -1.10 -1.20
C MET A 45 -6.90 -0.06 -2.22
N ILE A 46 -7.33 -0.29 -3.46
CA ILE A 46 -7.28 0.69 -4.53
C ILE A 46 -8.60 1.44 -4.61
N GLN A 47 -8.50 2.74 -4.87
CA GLN A 47 -9.64 3.61 -5.13
C GLN A 47 -9.38 4.41 -6.41
N GLY A 48 -10.33 4.34 -7.35
CA GLY A 48 -10.33 5.19 -8.54
C GLY A 48 -10.60 6.66 -8.18
N LEU A 49 -9.85 7.58 -8.78
CA LEU A 49 -10.05 9.02 -8.63
C LEU A 49 -11.27 9.54 -9.41
N ALA A 50 -11.46 9.04 -10.65
CA ALA A 50 -12.55 9.44 -11.53
C ALA A 50 -13.69 8.40 -11.60
N ASP A 51 -13.39 7.17 -11.20
CA ASP A 51 -14.31 6.03 -11.27
C ASP A 51 -14.75 5.61 -9.87
N ARG A 52 -15.94 5.02 -9.76
CA ARG A 52 -16.43 4.40 -8.51
C ARG A 52 -15.84 3.00 -8.29
N LEU A 53 -14.53 2.86 -8.52
CA LEU A 53 -13.80 1.62 -8.31
C LEU A 53 -13.21 1.62 -6.90
N HIS A 54 -13.59 0.64 -6.08
CA HIS A 54 -12.99 0.37 -4.78
C HIS A 54 -12.80 -1.13 -4.64
N GLN A 55 -11.54 -1.58 -4.58
CA GLN A 55 -11.24 -3.01 -4.47
C GLN A 55 -10.06 -3.26 -3.53
N PRO A 56 -10.15 -4.25 -2.63
CA PRO A 56 -8.99 -4.74 -1.92
C PRO A 56 -8.05 -5.47 -2.90
N ILE A 57 -6.76 -5.17 -2.82
CA ILE A 57 -5.73 -5.78 -3.69
C ILE A 57 -4.76 -6.68 -2.93
N ALA A 58 -4.64 -6.48 -1.61
CA ALA A 58 -3.80 -7.32 -0.77
C ALA A 58 -4.33 -7.35 0.67
N MET A 59 -4.20 -8.51 1.31
CA MET A 59 -4.54 -8.73 2.71
C MET A 59 -3.44 -9.53 3.39
N PHE A 60 -2.92 -9.03 4.51
CA PHE A 60 -1.90 -9.69 5.31
C PHE A 60 -2.44 -9.89 6.73
N ALA A 61 -2.56 -11.15 7.14
CA ALA A 61 -2.92 -11.50 8.52
C ALA A 61 -1.65 -11.51 9.39
N SER A 62 -1.71 -10.88 10.56
CA SER A 62 -0.58 -10.83 11.49
C SER A 62 -1.02 -10.92 12.94
N LYS A 63 -0.09 -11.39 13.80
CA LYS A 63 -0.22 -11.27 15.25
C LYS A 63 0.40 -9.95 15.70
N GLY A 64 -0.45 -8.95 15.92
CA GLY A 64 -0.09 -7.57 16.22
C GLY A 64 -0.02 -6.68 14.97
N PRO A 65 0.10 -5.36 15.15
CA PRO A 65 0.24 -4.42 14.04
C PRO A 65 1.52 -4.69 13.25
N VAL A 66 1.43 -4.59 11.92
CA VAL A 66 2.59 -4.66 11.02
C VAL A 66 3.58 -3.56 11.41
N LYS A 67 4.88 -3.86 11.36
CA LYS A 67 5.94 -2.88 11.66
C LYS A 67 6.02 -1.82 10.57
N GLY A 68 6.31 -0.57 10.92
CA GLY A 68 6.33 0.55 9.98
C GLY A 68 7.23 0.31 8.76
N MET A 69 8.45 -0.19 8.95
CA MET A 69 9.37 -0.48 7.85
C MET A 69 8.91 -1.62 6.94
N GLU A 70 8.24 -2.64 7.49
CA GLU A 70 7.66 -3.72 6.70
C GLU A 70 6.48 -3.21 5.88
N LEU A 71 5.63 -2.35 6.47
CA LEU A 71 4.58 -1.66 5.75
C LEU A 71 5.15 -0.83 4.58
N THR A 72 6.26 -0.11 4.78
CA THR A 72 6.92 0.65 3.70
C THR A 72 7.34 -0.23 2.53
N LYS A 73 7.97 -1.39 2.80
CA LYS A 73 8.35 -2.34 1.74
C LYS A 73 7.14 -2.85 0.99
N ILE A 74 6.07 -3.23 1.69
CA ILE A 74 4.83 -3.72 1.08
C ILE A 74 4.22 -2.62 0.20
N VAL A 75 4.12 -1.40 0.70
CA VAL A 75 3.57 -0.24 -0.02
C VAL A 75 4.34 0.05 -1.30
N LEU A 76 5.68 0.08 -1.24
CA LEU A 76 6.53 0.32 -2.41
C LEU A 76 6.40 -0.79 -3.45
N LYS A 77 6.40 -2.06 -3.03
CA LYS A 77 6.17 -3.20 -3.93
C LYS A 77 4.81 -3.10 -4.62
N VAL A 78 3.76 -2.74 -3.89
CA VAL A 78 2.42 -2.56 -4.46
C VAL A 78 2.38 -1.44 -5.50
N ILE A 79 3.04 -0.31 -5.26
CA ILE A 79 3.14 0.76 -6.27
C ILE A 79 3.79 0.24 -7.55
N LEU A 80 4.93 -0.44 -7.44
CA LEU A 80 5.64 -0.98 -8.59
C LEU A 80 4.80 -2.01 -9.36
N LEU A 81 4.07 -2.89 -8.66
CA LEU A 81 3.20 -3.88 -9.30
C LEU A 81 2.01 -3.25 -10.02
N LEU A 82 1.37 -2.24 -9.42
CA LEU A 82 0.26 -1.54 -10.05
C LEU A 82 0.73 -0.78 -11.30
N GLU A 83 1.84 -0.06 -11.21
CA GLU A 83 2.37 0.71 -12.35
C GLU A 83 2.85 -0.20 -13.49
N ASN A 84 3.46 -1.35 -13.17
CA ASN A 84 3.78 -2.40 -14.15
C ASN A 84 2.53 -2.94 -14.86
N ALA A 85 1.38 -2.93 -14.19
CA ALA A 85 0.08 -3.31 -14.76
C ALA A 85 -0.63 -2.13 -15.47
N GLU A 86 0.10 -1.06 -15.79
CA GLU A 86 -0.40 0.17 -16.41
C GLU A 86 -1.39 0.98 -15.53
N ILE A 87 -1.40 0.72 -14.22
CA ILE A 87 -2.25 1.42 -13.25
C ILE A 87 -1.43 2.50 -12.54
N GLN A 88 -1.73 3.77 -12.83
CA GLN A 88 -0.99 4.90 -12.26
C GLN A 88 -1.43 5.23 -10.83
N VAL A 89 -0.48 5.18 -9.90
CA VAL A 89 -0.67 5.52 -8.49
C VAL A 89 -0.36 6.99 -8.28
N MET A 90 -1.39 7.78 -7.96
CA MET A 90 -1.26 9.22 -7.75
C MET A 90 -1.04 9.60 -6.28
N GLY A 91 -1.47 8.76 -5.35
CA GLY A 91 -1.33 9.05 -3.93
C GLY A 91 -1.67 7.87 -3.03
N ILE A 92 -1.25 8.01 -1.78
CA ILE A 92 -1.57 7.07 -0.71
C ILE A 92 -2.28 7.86 0.39
N THR A 93 -3.30 7.26 0.97
CA THR A 93 -3.92 7.73 2.21
C THR A 93 -3.89 6.64 3.26
N SER A 94 -3.76 7.06 4.50
CA SER A 94 -3.73 6.16 5.63
C SER A 94 -4.24 6.91 6.85
N ASP A 95 -4.68 6.18 7.88
CA ASP A 95 -4.94 6.80 9.17
C ASP A 95 -3.64 7.36 9.79
N GLY A 96 -3.79 8.16 10.85
CA GLY A 96 -2.66 8.74 11.58
C GLY A 96 -2.02 7.82 12.62
N ALA A 97 -2.22 6.50 12.60
CA ALA A 97 -1.65 5.57 13.58
C ALA A 97 -0.11 5.53 13.52
N ALA A 98 0.54 5.11 14.61
CA ALA A 98 2.00 5.13 14.75
C ALA A 98 2.74 4.39 13.62
N THR A 99 2.20 3.25 13.17
CA THR A 99 2.74 2.49 12.04
C THR A 99 2.73 3.30 10.74
N ASN A 100 1.64 4.00 10.45
CA ASN A 100 1.48 4.82 9.24
C ASN A 100 2.34 6.08 9.30
N ARG A 101 2.49 6.70 10.47
CA ARG A 101 3.46 7.79 10.65
C ARG A 101 4.91 7.33 10.41
N SER A 102 5.23 6.09 10.78
CA SER A 102 6.54 5.49 10.50
C SER A 102 6.75 5.27 9.00
N LEU A 103 5.71 4.84 8.27
CA LEU A 103 5.70 4.77 6.81
C LEU A 103 5.96 6.15 6.19
N TRP A 104 5.26 7.19 6.62
CA TRP A 104 5.44 8.55 6.10
C TRP A 104 6.89 9.03 6.28
N ASN A 105 7.43 8.87 7.49
CA ASN A 105 8.81 9.22 7.78
C ASN A 105 9.81 8.44 6.90
N ALA A 106 9.57 7.16 6.67
CA ALA A 106 10.42 6.33 5.80
C ALA A 106 10.37 6.78 4.32
N LEU A 107 9.24 7.31 3.86
CA LEU A 107 9.07 7.92 2.54
C LEU A 107 9.55 9.39 2.49
N GLY A 108 10.03 9.95 3.61
CA GLY A 108 10.43 11.35 3.70
C GLY A 108 9.25 12.34 3.67
N VAL A 109 8.04 11.88 3.96
CA VAL A 109 6.82 12.69 4.10
C VAL A 109 6.67 13.11 5.56
N PHE A 110 6.54 14.42 5.81
CA PHE A 110 6.41 14.96 7.16
C PHE A 110 5.70 16.31 7.16
N GLY A 111 5.04 16.62 8.29
CA GLY A 111 4.52 17.95 8.59
C GLY A 111 5.10 18.47 9.90
N LYS A 112 5.85 19.56 9.85
CA LYS A 112 6.32 20.36 10.98
C LYS A 112 5.77 21.78 10.83
N ALA A 113 5.74 22.55 11.93
CA ALA A 113 5.16 23.90 11.95
C ALA A 113 5.78 24.85 10.90
N ASP A 114 7.06 24.65 10.57
CA ASP A 114 7.85 25.46 9.64
C ASP A 114 8.10 24.78 8.28
N LYS A 115 7.92 23.45 8.19
CA LYS A 115 8.26 22.66 7.00
C LYS A 115 7.25 21.55 6.76
N LEU A 116 6.63 21.58 5.58
CA LEU A 116 5.70 20.56 5.11
C LEU A 116 6.24 19.91 3.84
N LYS A 117 6.46 18.59 3.88
CA LYS A 117 6.72 17.76 2.70
C LYS A 117 5.61 16.72 2.58
N LYS A 118 4.74 16.90 1.59
CA LYS A 118 3.50 16.11 1.38
C LYS A 118 3.58 15.09 0.23
N PHE A 119 4.75 14.94 -0.36
CA PHE A 119 4.99 14.06 -1.51
C PHE A 119 6.35 13.38 -1.37
N PHE A 120 6.52 12.29 -2.10
CA PHE A 120 7.77 11.57 -2.29
C PHE A 120 7.91 11.25 -3.78
N GLU A 121 9.13 11.02 -4.24
CA GLU A 121 9.40 10.67 -5.64
C GLU A 121 8.73 9.33 -5.99
N ASN A 122 8.11 9.25 -7.15
CA ASN A 122 7.48 8.01 -7.56
C ASN A 122 8.55 6.93 -7.77
N PRO A 123 8.43 5.76 -7.11
CA PRO A 123 9.45 4.72 -7.18
C PRO A 123 9.54 4.02 -8.55
N TYR A 124 8.54 4.20 -9.41
CA TYR A 124 8.49 3.65 -10.77
C TYR A 124 9.01 4.64 -11.83
N ASP A 125 8.61 5.90 -11.74
CA ASP A 125 9.02 6.97 -12.68
C ASP A 125 9.43 8.24 -11.93
N PRO A 126 10.75 8.53 -11.81
CA PRO A 126 11.24 9.69 -11.08
C PRO A 126 10.81 11.06 -11.64
N ASN A 127 10.33 11.12 -12.88
CA ASN A 127 9.95 12.38 -13.52
C ASN A 127 8.48 12.78 -13.28
N ARG A 128 7.73 11.98 -12.51
CA ARG A 128 6.32 12.18 -12.19
C ARG A 128 6.11 12.59 -10.74
#